data_AF-A0A7V1FUC7-F1
#
_entry.id   AF-A0A7V1FUC7-F1
#
_cell.length_a   1.000
_cell.length_b   1.000
_cell.length_c   1.000
_cell.angle_alpha   90.00
_cell.angle_beta   90.00
_cell.angle_gamma   90.00
#
_symmetry.space_group_name_H-M   'P 1'
#
loop_
_entity.id
_entity.type
_entity.pdbx_description
1 polymer ?
#
loop_
_entity_poly.entity_id
_entity_poly.type
_entity_poly.pdbx_seq_one_letter_code
_entity_poly.pdbx_strand_id
1 'polypeptide(L)'
;MKRIDTITFILIFFTLLTINVFASKVPGAITISDNGNGYDVAFNLPAYSTTTILESGSEYIRYNVNDFGTTYESGQPELPLLSFNLLIP
;
A
#
# COMPACT_ATOMS: atom_id res chain seq x y z
N MET A 1 6.74 41.34 16.40
CA MET A 1 6.14 40.13 17.00
C MET A 1 4.99 39.60 16.15
N LYS A 2 3.83 40.28 16.04
CA LYS A 2 2.63 39.79 15.32
C LYS A 2 2.85 39.09 13.96
N ARG A 3 3.75 39.60 13.10
CA ARG A 3 4.03 39.02 11.77
C ARG A 3 4.76 37.68 11.82
N ILE A 4 5.71 37.52 12.74
CA ILE A 4 6.47 36.27 12.91
C ILE A 4 5.53 35.21 13.50
N ASP A 5 4.70 35.60 14.46
CA ASP A 5 3.72 34.72 15.09
C ASP A 5 2.70 34.19 14.06
N THR A 6 2.30 35.04 13.11
CA THR A 6 1.38 34.66 12.02
C THR A 6 2.03 33.67 11.05
N ILE A 7 3.30 33.89 10.69
CA ILE A 7 4.04 32.98 9.79
C ILE A 7 4.25 31.62 10.45
N THR A 8 4.66 31.61 11.73
CA THR A 8 4.86 30.37 12.50
C THR A 8 3.55 29.59 12.65
N PHE A 9 2.43 30.28 12.90
CA PHE A 9 1.11 29.65 12.99
C PHE A 9 0.69 29.01 11.66
N ILE A 10 0.89 29.69 10.53
CA ILE A 10 0.58 29.14 9.20
C ILE A 10 1.43 27.91 8.92
N LEU A 11 2.72 27.94 9.26
CA LEU A 11 3.63 26.82 9.03
C LEU A 11 3.20 25.58 9.83
N ILE A 12 2.85 25.75 11.12
CA ILE A 12 2.38 24.68 11.99
C ILE A 12 1.02 24.13 11.51
N PHE A 13 0.13 25.01 11.03
CA PHE A 13 -1.16 24.59 10.48
C PHE A 13 -0.99 23.74 9.21
N PHE A 14 -0.06 24.12 8.32
CA PHE A 14 0.24 23.35 7.12
C PHE A 14 0.93 22.00 7.42
N THR A 15 1.79 21.93 8.44
CA THR A 15 2.40 20.65 8.85
C THR A 15 1.41 19.71 9.55
N LEU A 16 0.41 20.24 10.25
CA LEU A 16 -0.68 19.45 10.85
C LEU A 16 -1.71 18.97 9.82
N LEU A 17 -1.82 19.60 8.65
CA LEU A 17 -2.75 19.16 7.60
C LEU A 17 -2.25 17.90 6.85
N THR A 18 -0.92 17.72 6.74
CA THR A 18 -0.33 16.64 5.95
C THR A 18 -0.30 15.27 6.64
N ILE A 19 -0.45 15.22 7.97
CA ILE A 19 -0.45 13.96 8.75
C ILE A 19 -1.67 13.06 8.51
N ASN A 20 -2.76 13.58 7.92
CA ASN A 20 -3.98 12.79 7.67
C ASN A 20 -3.99 12.06 6.32
N VAL A 21 -2.99 12.25 5.46
CA VAL A 21 -2.98 11.68 4.10
C VAL A 21 -2.41 10.25 4.06
N PHE A 22 -1.77 9.81 5.14
CA PHE A 22 -1.17 8.47 5.25
C PHE A 22 -2.09 7.43 5.92
N ALA A 23 -3.36 7.77 6.18
CA ALA A 23 -4.36 6.78 6.56
C ALA A 23 -4.61 5.86 5.34
N SER A 24 -3.88 4.74 5.34
CA SER A 24 -3.89 3.63 4.40
C SER A 24 -5.21 3.51 3.64
N LYS A 25 -5.18 3.84 2.35
CA LYS A 25 -6.18 3.30 1.42
C LYS A 25 -6.05 1.78 1.48
N VAL A 26 -7.09 1.11 2.00
CA VAL A 26 -7.15 -0.36 1.96
C VAL A 26 -7.04 -0.77 0.49
N PRO A 27 -6.10 -1.66 0.13
CA PRO A 27 -5.97 -2.12 -1.25
C PRO A 27 -7.32 -2.64 -1.75
N GLY A 28 -7.69 -2.35 -3.00
CA GLY A 28 -9.02 -2.72 -3.54
C GLY A 28 -9.33 -4.22 -3.53
N ALA A 29 -8.31 -5.07 -3.32
CA ALA A 29 -8.42 -6.51 -3.18
C ALA A 29 -8.88 -6.99 -1.79
N ILE A 30 -8.99 -6.11 -0.79
CA ILE A 30 -9.35 -6.48 0.58
C ILE A 30 -10.57 -5.71 1.06
N THR A 31 -11.49 -6.41 1.71
CA THR A 31 -12.53 -5.81 2.56
C THR A 31 -12.30 -6.22 4.00
N ILE A 32 -12.38 -5.26 4.93
CA ILE A 32 -12.18 -5.47 6.36
C ILE A 32 -13.47 -5.10 7.09
N SER A 33 -13.97 -5.98 7.94
CA SER A 33 -15.14 -5.72 8.80
C SER A 33 -14.84 -6.08 10.26
N ASP A 34 -15.23 -5.22 11.19
CA ASP A 34 -15.13 -5.46 12.63
C ASP A 34 -16.29 -6.37 13.10
N ASN A 35 -15.97 -7.41 13.88
CA ASN A 35 -16.95 -8.35 14.43
C ASN A 35 -17.14 -8.22 15.96
N GLY A 36 -16.56 -7.18 16.59
CA GLY A 36 -16.63 -6.89 18.01
C GLY A 36 -15.56 -7.57 18.87
N ASN A 37 -14.90 -8.61 18.35
CA ASN A 37 -13.77 -9.30 18.99
C ASN A 37 -12.49 -9.26 18.14
N GLY A 38 -12.53 -8.62 16.97
CA GLY A 38 -11.46 -8.59 15.99
C GLY A 38 -11.95 -8.16 14.60
N TYR A 39 -11.20 -8.54 13.58
CA TYR A 39 -11.48 -8.17 12.19
C TYR A 39 -11.61 -9.40 11.29
N ASP A 40 -12.68 -9.44 10.50
CA ASP A 40 -12.79 -10.33 9.36
C ASP A 40 -12.15 -9.66 8.14
N VAL A 41 -11.22 -10.37 7.50
CA VAL A 41 -10.47 -9.89 6.34
C VAL A 41 -10.82 -10.77 5.14
N ALA A 42 -11.60 -10.21 4.21
CA ALA A 42 -11.98 -10.88 2.97
C ALA A 42 -11.04 -10.44 1.83
N PHE A 43 -10.36 -11.41 1.21
CA PHE A 43 -9.51 -11.20 0.05
C PHE A 43 -10.24 -11.60 -1.24
N ASN A 44 -10.25 -10.70 -2.22
CA ASN A 44 -10.72 -10.96 -3.57
C ASN A 44 -9.56 -10.73 -4.54
N LEU A 45 -9.16 -11.77 -5.27
CA LEU A 45 -8.12 -11.66 -6.30
C LEU A 45 -8.60 -10.70 -7.41
N PRO A 46 -7.95 -9.54 -7.60
CA PRO A 46 -8.36 -8.60 -8.64
C PRO A 46 -7.87 -9.10 -10.01
N ALA A 47 -8.31 -8.41 -11.06
CA ALA A 47 -7.80 -8.66 -12.40
C ALA A 47 -6.27 -8.45 -12.45
N TYR A 48 -5.59 -9.36 -13.14
CA TYR A 48 -4.14 -9.34 -13.32
C TYR A 48 -3.79 -9.52 -14.79
N SER A 49 -2.59 -9.06 -15.15
CA SER A 49 -2.02 -9.29 -16.48
C SER A 49 -0.70 -10.03 -16.36
N THR A 50 -0.25 -10.61 -17.47
CA THR A 50 1.04 -11.29 -17.56
C THR A 50 1.91 -10.63 -18.61
N THR A 51 3.20 -10.53 -18.32
CA THR A 51 4.20 -10.07 -19.28
C THR A 51 5.32 -11.10 -19.37
N THR A 52 5.71 -11.44 -20.60
CA THR A 52 6.93 -12.19 -20.84
C THR A 52 8.14 -11.31 -20.58
N ILE A 53 9.11 -11.80 -19.81
CA ILE A 53 10.43 -11.19 -19.62
C ILE A 53 11.51 -12.15 -20.08
N LEU A 54 12.57 -11.61 -20.70
CA LEU A 54 13.73 -12.36 -21.14
C LEU A 54 14.90 -11.98 -20.24
N GLU A 55 15.46 -12.96 -19.54
CA GLU A 55 16.58 -12.74 -18.63
C GLU A 55 17.56 -13.92 -18.69
N SER A 56 18.85 -13.61 -18.86
CA SER A 56 19.90 -14.61 -19.01
C SER A 56 19.62 -15.68 -20.10
N GLY A 57 18.97 -15.27 -21.20
CA GLY A 57 18.64 -16.16 -22.32
C GLY A 57 17.45 -17.10 -22.07
N SER A 58 16.77 -16.96 -20.94
CA SER A 58 15.55 -17.72 -20.61
C SER A 58 14.33 -16.81 -20.59
N GLU A 59 13.17 -17.39 -20.91
CA GLU A 59 11.88 -16.71 -20.89
C GLU A 59 11.17 -16.97 -19.56
N TYR A 60 10.64 -15.92 -18.94
CA TYR A 60 9.85 -16.00 -17.71
C TYR A 60 8.54 -15.23 -17.85
N ILE A 61 7.56 -15.61 -17.05
CA ILE A 61 6.27 -14.93 -16.96
C ILE A 61 6.24 -14.12 -15.68
N ARG A 62 6.03 -12.81 -15.79
CA ARG A 62 5.77 -11.92 -14.66
C ARG A 62 4.28 -11.64 -14.56
N TYR A 63 3.74 -11.79 -13.35
CA TYR A 63 2.37 -11.44 -13.01
C TYR A 63 2.31 -10.00 -12.51
N ASN A 64 1.42 -9.19 -13.08
CA ASN A 64 1.20 -7.80 -12.69
C ASN A 64 -0.21 -7.68 -12.10
N VAL A 65 -0.27 -7.32 -10.82
CA VAL A 65 -1.51 -7.10 -10.09
C VAL A 65 -1.51 -5.67 -9.57
N ASN A 66 -2.54 -4.88 -9.88
CA ASN A 66 -2.62 -3.49 -9.43
C ASN A 66 -2.62 -3.43 -7.89
N ASP A 67 -1.90 -2.45 -7.35
CA ASP A 67 -1.75 -2.19 -5.90
C ASP A 67 -1.01 -3.28 -5.10
N PHE A 68 -0.37 -4.25 -5.77
CA PHE A 68 0.47 -5.26 -5.10
C PHE A 68 1.94 -4.92 -5.29
N GLY A 69 2.75 -5.20 -4.28
CA GLY A 69 4.21 -5.26 -4.41
C GLY A 69 4.64 -6.60 -5.00
N THR A 70 5.94 -6.89 -4.93
CA THR A 70 6.50 -8.18 -5.34
C THR A 70 7.43 -8.73 -4.27
N THR A 71 7.60 -10.06 -4.22
CA THR A 71 8.61 -10.70 -3.38
C THR A 71 10.01 -10.33 -3.86
N TYR A 72 10.95 -10.15 -2.92
CA TYR A 72 12.29 -9.62 -3.20
C TYR A 72 13.42 -10.62 -2.93
N GLU A 73 13.11 -11.91 -2.73
CA GLU A 73 14.12 -12.92 -2.45
C GLU A 73 14.86 -13.35 -3.72
N SER A 74 16.17 -13.07 -3.75
CA SER A 74 17.03 -13.43 -4.87
C SER A 74 17.08 -14.94 -5.07
N GLY A 75 16.98 -15.37 -6.34
CA GLY A 75 16.98 -16.78 -6.71
C GLY A 75 15.63 -17.49 -6.56
N GLN A 76 14.59 -16.79 -6.07
CA GLN A 76 13.22 -17.31 -6.03
C GLN A 76 12.34 -16.64 -7.10
N PRO A 77 11.22 -17.27 -7.49
CA PRO A 77 10.23 -16.64 -8.34
C PRO A 77 9.69 -15.33 -7.73
N GLU A 78 9.57 -14.31 -8.57
CA GLU A 78 8.89 -13.07 -8.23
C GLU A 78 7.37 -13.31 -8.16
N LEU A 79 6.78 -13.13 -6.98
CA LEU A 79 5.35 -13.32 -6.74
C LEU A 79 4.70 -12.00 -6.32
N PRO A 80 3.47 -11.69 -6.78
CA PRO A 80 2.72 -10.54 -6.27
C PRO A 80 2.49 -10.65 -4.76
N LEU A 81 2.75 -9.55 -4.05
CA LEU A 81 2.65 -9.45 -2.59
C LEU A 81 1.67 -8.35 -2.21
N LEU A 82 0.62 -8.73 -1.49
CA LEU A 82 -0.35 -7.81 -0.92
C LEU A 82 -0.05 -7.55 0.56
N SER A 83 0.15 -6.29 0.90
CA SER A 83 0.41 -5.84 2.27
C SER A 83 -0.52 -4.69 2.63
N PHE A 84 -1.05 -4.70 3.85
CA PHE A 84 -1.91 -3.65 4.36
C PHE A 84 -1.69 -3.49 5.87
N ASN A 85 -1.97 -2.29 6.38
CA ASN A 85 -1.95 -2.02 7.81
C ASN A 85 -3.31 -2.32 8.41
N LEU A 86 -3.33 -3.04 9.52
CA LEU A 86 -4.50 -3.23 10.36
C LEU A 86 -4.30 -2.45 11.65
N LEU A 87 -5.21 -1.52 11.95
CA LEU A 87 -5.21 -0.84 13.24
C LEU A 87 -5.81 -1.80 14.27
N ILE A 88 -5.05 -2.12 15.32
CA ILE A 88 -5.52 -2.97 16.42
C ILE A 88 -5.76 -2.04 17.63
N PRO A 89 -6.99 -1.96 18.17
CA PRO A 89 -7.33 -1.14 19.33
C PRO A 89 -6.80 -1.70 20.66
#